data_AF-A0A2G6GT78-F1
#
_entry.id   AF-A0A2G6GT78-F1
#
_cell.length_a   1.000
_cell.length_b   1.000
_cell.length_c   1.000
_cell.angle_alpha   90.00
_cell.angle_beta   90.00
_cell.angle_gamma   90.00
#
_symmetry.space_group_name_H-M   'P 1'
#
loop_
_entity.id
_entity.type
_entity.pdbx_description
1 polymer ?
#
loop_
_entity_poly.entity_id
_entity_poly.type
_entity_poly.pdbx_seq_one_letter_code
_entity_poly.pdbx_strand_id
1 'polypeptide(L)'
;MTRKLQILDSCEQQLLDELFKIIEAGQKQLAINVNSGLVVMFWNVGFRVNKFVLNNRRAEYGKKIVVTLSRQLQSKYGRNFGEKNFRRMLQFADNFQNFENVVTLSRHLSWSHFLTLIPLDTVQKQQFYANQAALHSWGIRELRKQIKNKVFERTEIANSQLLPDKSDLQDIFKDPYFLNSLGI
;
A
#
# COMPACT_ATOMS: atom_id res chain seq x y z
N MET A 1 38.12 -22.85 -23.52
CA MET A 1 37.29 -24.03 -23.17
C MET A 1 35.83 -23.68 -23.38
N THR A 2 35.35 -23.88 -24.61
CA THR A 2 33.96 -23.62 -25.02
C THR A 2 33.09 -24.73 -24.44
N ARG A 3 32.21 -24.38 -23.51
CA ARG A 3 31.25 -25.28 -22.88
C ARG A 3 30.34 -25.81 -23.99
N LYS A 4 30.49 -27.08 -24.37
CA LYS A 4 29.54 -27.79 -25.24
C LYS A 4 28.17 -27.63 -24.59
N LEU A 5 27.24 -26.92 -25.23
CA LEU A 5 25.83 -27.02 -24.85
C LEU A 5 25.44 -28.48 -25.12
N GLN A 6 25.18 -29.25 -24.07
CA GLN A 6 24.55 -30.55 -24.21
C GLN A 6 23.17 -30.31 -24.82
N ILE A 7 22.93 -30.93 -25.97
CA ILE A 7 21.60 -30.98 -26.57
C ILE A 7 20.79 -31.90 -25.67
N LEU A 8 19.87 -31.33 -24.91
CA LEU A 8 18.95 -32.06 -24.04
C LEU A 8 17.93 -32.79 -24.93
N ASP A 9 17.57 -34.02 -24.54
CA ASP A 9 16.45 -34.69 -25.18
C ASP A 9 15.11 -34.01 -24.80
N SER A 10 14.01 -34.39 -25.47
CA SER A 10 12.71 -33.76 -25.22
C SER A 10 12.20 -33.94 -23.79
N CYS A 11 12.59 -35.01 -23.09
CA CYS A 11 12.17 -35.28 -21.71
C CYS A 11 13.00 -34.44 -20.73
N GLU A 12 14.31 -34.36 -20.95
CA GLU A 12 15.23 -33.53 -20.18
C GLU A 12 14.90 -32.03 -20.33
N GLN A 13 14.51 -31.59 -21.53
CA GLN A 13 14.06 -30.20 -21.75
C GLN A 13 12.75 -29.89 -21.00
N GLN A 14 11.80 -30.82 -20.98
CA GLN A 14 10.56 -30.68 -20.20
C GLN A 14 10.85 -30.56 -18.70
N LEU A 15 11.71 -31.43 -18.17
CA LEU A 15 12.15 -31.36 -16.77
C LEU A 15 12.83 -30.01 -16.48
N LEU A 16 13.69 -29.53 -17.37
CA LEU A 16 14.37 -28.25 -17.19
C LEU A 16 13.37 -27.08 -17.13
N ASP A 17 12.38 -27.06 -18.02
CA ASP A 17 11.33 -26.04 -18.04
C ASP A 17 10.48 -26.08 -16.75
N GLU A 18 10.20 -27.27 -16.22
CA GLU A 18 9.52 -27.43 -14.92
C GLU A 18 10.37 -26.88 -13.77
N LEU A 19 11.67 -27.20 -13.74
CA LEU A 19 12.58 -26.68 -12.73
C LEU A 19 12.70 -25.15 -12.78
N PHE A 20 12.77 -24.56 -13.97
CA PHE A 20 12.77 -23.10 -14.11
C PHE A 20 11.49 -22.50 -13.53
N LYS A 21 10.31 -23.05 -13.83
CA LYS A 21 9.04 -22.58 -13.26
C LYS A 21 9.02 -22.66 -11.73
N ILE A 22 9.52 -23.75 -11.15
CA ILE A 22 9.59 -23.92 -9.69
C ILE A 22 10.52 -22.87 -9.06
N ILE A 23 11.70 -22.65 -9.64
CA ILE A 23 12.68 -21.67 -9.14
C ILE A 23 12.11 -20.26 -9.24
N GLU A 24 11.55 -19.89 -10.38
CA GLU A 24 10.94 -18.57 -10.60
C GLU A 24 9.78 -18.32 -9.62
N ALA A 25 8.93 -19.31 -9.39
CA ALA A 25 7.85 -19.23 -8.41
C ALA A 25 8.39 -19.04 -6.98
N GLY A 26 9.42 -19.80 -6.59
CA GLY A 26 10.07 -19.68 -5.29
C GLY A 26 10.72 -18.31 -5.07
N GLN A 27 11.46 -17.81 -6.07
CA GLN A 27 12.08 -16.48 -6.02
C GLN A 27 11.03 -15.36 -5.90
N LYS A 28 9.92 -15.47 -6.66
CA LYS A 28 8.81 -14.53 -6.57
C LYS A 28 8.19 -14.52 -5.17
N GLN A 29 7.98 -15.69 -4.57
CA GLN A 29 7.42 -15.79 -3.21
C GLN A 29 8.36 -15.21 -2.15
N LEU A 30 9.66 -15.46 -2.25
CA LEU A 30 10.65 -14.87 -1.35
C LEU A 30 10.65 -13.35 -1.44
N ALA A 31 10.60 -12.80 -2.66
CA ALA A 31 10.53 -11.36 -2.87
C ALA A 31 9.27 -10.75 -2.21
N ILE A 32 8.11 -11.40 -2.33
CA ILE A 32 6.86 -10.97 -1.68
C ILE A 32 7.02 -10.96 -0.15
N ASN A 33 7.54 -12.06 0.43
CA ASN A 33 7.69 -12.19 1.87
C ASN A 33 8.66 -11.13 2.45
N VAL A 34 9.79 -10.92 1.78
CA VAL A 34 10.77 -9.89 2.17
C VAL A 34 10.14 -8.49 2.07
N ASN A 35 9.42 -8.20 0.99
CA ASN A 35 8.75 -6.91 0.81
C ASN A 35 7.70 -6.66 1.89
N SER A 36 6.88 -7.66 2.22
CA SER A 36 5.88 -7.58 3.29
C SER A 36 6.54 -7.31 4.64
N GLY A 37 7.58 -8.07 4.99
CA GLY A 37 8.34 -7.86 6.22
C GLY A 37 8.95 -6.45 6.32
N LEU A 38 9.51 -5.93 5.22
CA LEU A 38 10.06 -4.58 5.16
C LEU A 38 9.00 -3.50 5.39
N VAL A 39 7.83 -3.63 4.76
CA VAL A 39 6.72 -2.69 4.92
C VAL A 39 6.24 -2.67 6.37
N VAL A 40 6.00 -3.84 6.97
CA VAL A 40 5.58 -3.98 8.36
C VAL A 40 6.63 -3.40 9.31
N MET A 41 7.92 -3.66 9.07
CA MET A 41 9.01 -3.10 9.85
C MET A 41 9.05 -1.57 9.77
N PHE A 42 8.97 -1.00 8.57
CA PHE A 42 8.97 0.45 8.37
C PHE A 42 7.77 1.12 9.04
N TRP A 43 6.59 0.50 8.99
CA TRP A 43 5.44 0.97 9.74
C TRP A 43 5.70 1.01 11.25
N ASN A 44 6.19 -0.09 11.82
CA ASN A 44 6.46 -0.20 13.26
C ASN A 44 7.49 0.83 13.73
N VAL A 45 8.54 1.06 12.93
CA VAL A 45 9.54 2.10 13.21
C VAL A 45 8.90 3.48 13.23
N GLY A 46 8.12 3.83 12.21
CA GLY A 46 7.39 5.09 12.15
C GLY A 46 6.45 5.28 13.34
N PHE A 47 5.62 4.28 13.61
CA PHE A 47 4.62 4.30 14.69
C PHE A 47 5.28 4.50 16.06
N ARG A 48 6.37 3.76 16.33
CA ARG A 48 7.08 3.85 17.61
C ARG A 48 7.68 5.23 17.85
N VAL A 49 8.21 5.85 16.79
CA VAL A 49 8.81 7.20 16.84
C VAL A 49 7.72 8.26 17.00
N ASN A 50 6.62 8.20 16.24
CA ASN A 50 5.51 9.14 16.37
C ASN A 50 4.93 9.10 17.79
N LYS A 51 4.69 7.90 18.33
CA LYS A 51 4.24 7.72 19.72
C LYS A 51 5.20 8.34 20.74
N PHE A 52 6.50 8.22 20.53
CA PHE A 52 7.50 8.85 21.39
C PHE A 52 7.49 10.38 21.29
N VAL A 53 7.42 10.93 20.07
CA VAL A 53 7.43 12.39 19.84
C VAL A 53 6.18 13.04 20.44
N LEU A 54 5.00 12.44 20.24
CA LEU A 54 3.73 12.92 20.79
C LEU A 54 3.77 13.04 22.32
N ASN A 55 4.33 12.04 23.00
CA ASN A 55 4.43 12.04 24.47
C ASN A 55 5.39 13.10 25.03
N ASN A 56 6.36 13.56 24.24
CA ASN A 56 7.39 14.51 24.66
C ASN A 56 7.08 15.99 24.30
N ARG A 57 5.87 16.27 23.78
CA ARG A 57 5.17 17.58 23.64
C ARG A 57 5.91 18.78 22.99
N ARG A 58 7.16 18.67 22.54
CA ARG A 58 7.92 19.78 21.93
C ARG A 58 8.18 19.52 20.44
N ALA A 59 7.59 20.34 19.57
CA ALA A 59 7.74 20.22 18.11
C ALA A 59 9.21 20.35 17.65
N GLU A 60 9.99 21.26 18.25
CA GLU A 60 11.42 21.39 17.96
C GLU A 60 12.23 20.16 18.36
N TYR A 61 11.89 19.54 19.51
CA TYR A 61 12.51 18.30 19.95
C TYR A 61 12.20 17.16 18.97
N GLY A 62 10.96 17.06 18.51
CA GLY A 62 10.53 16.12 17.47
C GLY A 62 11.36 16.22 16.19
N LYS A 63 11.64 17.43 15.71
CA LYS A 63 12.51 17.62 14.53
C LYS A 63 13.94 17.13 14.79
N LYS A 64 14.52 17.46 15.95
CA LYS A 64 15.90 17.08 16.30
C LYS A 64 16.07 15.57 16.50
N ILE A 65 15.11 14.91 17.18
CA ILE A 65 15.20 13.47 17.43
C ILE A 65 15.09 12.66 16.14
N VAL A 66 14.23 13.07 15.19
CA VAL A 66 14.10 12.39 13.88
C VAL A 66 15.41 12.43 13.09
N VAL A 67 16.08 13.59 13.05
CA VAL A 67 17.39 13.72 12.39
C VAL A 67 18.43 12.84 13.09
N THR A 68 18.46 12.87 14.42
CA THR A 68 19.43 12.10 15.21
C THR A 68 19.26 10.59 15.02
N LEU A 69 18.03 10.09 15.14
CA LEU A 69 17.71 8.67 14.96
C LEU A 69 18.00 8.20 13.53
N SER A 70 17.60 8.98 12.51
CA SER A 70 17.88 8.61 11.12
C SER A 70 19.39 8.48 10.85
N ARG A 71 20.22 9.39 11.36
CA ARG A 71 21.69 9.29 11.23
C ARG A 71 22.26 8.04 11.89
N GLN A 72 21.84 7.76 13.13
CA GLN A 72 22.32 6.57 13.86
C GLN A 72 21.88 5.27 13.19
N LEU A 73 20.62 5.18 12.80
CA LEU A 73 20.08 4.02 12.10
C LEU A 73 20.69 3.85 10.72
N GLN A 74 20.93 4.93 9.98
CA GLN A 74 21.59 4.89 8.68
C GLN A 74 23.03 4.40 8.79
N SER A 75 23.77 4.84 9.81
CA SER A 75 25.14 4.37 10.07
C SER A 75 25.18 2.86 10.34
N LYS A 76 24.22 2.34 11.12
CA LYS A 76 24.18 0.92 11.51
C LYS A 76 23.55 -0.02 10.49
N TYR A 77 22.47 0.41 9.83
CA TYR A 77 21.60 -0.43 8.99
C TYR A 77 21.54 0.03 7.53
N GLY A 78 22.24 1.10 7.18
CA GLY A 78 22.40 1.56 5.80
C GLY A 78 21.33 2.52 5.30
N ARG A 79 21.39 2.81 3.99
CA ARG A 79 20.67 3.90 3.30
C ARG A 79 19.15 3.90 3.48
N ASN A 80 18.54 2.76 3.77
CA ASN A 80 17.09 2.66 3.99
C ASN A 80 16.63 3.51 5.20
N PHE A 81 17.52 3.83 6.13
CA PHE A 81 17.21 4.67 7.28
C PHE A 81 17.68 6.12 7.12
N GLY A 82 18.09 6.52 5.92
CA GLY A 82 18.42 7.91 5.63
C GLY A 82 17.22 8.83 5.89
N GLU A 83 17.51 10.07 6.26
CA GLU A 83 16.53 11.02 6.82
C GLU A 83 15.23 11.13 6.00
N LYS A 84 15.35 11.22 4.67
CA LYS A 84 14.18 11.29 3.77
C LYS A 84 13.29 10.06 3.88
N ASN A 85 13.87 8.85 3.85
CA ASN A 85 13.08 7.62 3.93
C ASN A 85 12.53 7.43 5.35
N PHE A 86 13.32 7.77 6.37
CA PHE A 86 12.88 7.71 7.75
C PHE A 86 11.67 8.62 8.00
N ARG A 87 11.66 9.86 7.48
CA ARG A 87 10.48 10.74 7.52
C ARG A 87 9.27 10.13 6.80
N ARG A 88 9.48 9.39 5.71
CA ARG A 88 8.39 8.64 5.04
C ARG A 88 7.85 7.51 5.90
N MET A 89 8.68 6.83 6.71
CA MET A 89 8.21 5.82 7.68
C MET A 89 7.27 6.45 8.71
N LEU A 90 7.60 7.64 9.22
CA LEU A 90 6.75 8.37 10.17
C LEU A 90 5.42 8.76 9.51
N GLN A 91 5.45 9.34 8.31
CA GLN A 91 4.22 9.67 7.57
C GLN A 91 3.39 8.43 7.24
N PHE A 92 4.04 7.31 6.94
CA PHE A 92 3.35 6.05 6.68
C PHE A 92 2.54 5.59 7.88
N ALA A 93 3.12 5.67 9.08
CA ALA A 93 2.44 5.30 10.31
C ALA A 93 1.26 6.24 10.66
N ASP A 94 1.40 7.54 10.40
CA ASP A 94 0.31 8.51 10.64
C ASP A 94 -0.85 8.34 9.67
N ASN A 95 -0.54 8.03 8.41
CA ASN A 95 -1.55 7.91 7.36
C ASN A 95 -2.27 6.54 7.39
N PHE A 96 -1.58 5.48 7.79
CA PHE A 96 -2.11 4.11 7.84
C PHE A 96 -2.17 3.62 9.29
N GLN A 97 -3.07 4.18 10.10
CA GLN A 97 -3.09 3.95 11.55
C GLN A 97 -3.54 2.53 11.95
N ASN A 98 -4.35 1.87 11.12
CA ASN A 98 -4.78 0.50 11.38
C ASN A 98 -3.69 -0.50 10.95
N PHE A 99 -3.03 -1.10 11.95
CA PHE A 99 -1.97 -2.08 11.74
C PHE A 99 -2.41 -3.33 10.98
N GLU A 100 -3.62 -3.85 11.22
CA GLU A 100 -4.13 -5.05 10.55
C GLU A 100 -4.30 -4.83 9.05
N ASN A 101 -4.76 -3.63 8.67
CA ASN A 101 -4.83 -3.20 7.28
C ASN A 101 -3.44 -3.13 6.65
N VAL A 102 -2.44 -2.61 7.37
CA VAL A 102 -1.06 -2.55 6.89
C VAL A 102 -0.48 -3.94 6.67
N VAL A 103 -0.68 -4.86 7.61
CA VAL A 103 -0.24 -6.26 7.47
C VAL A 103 -0.89 -6.89 6.24
N THR A 104 -2.18 -6.66 6.03
CA THR A 104 -2.90 -7.18 4.87
C THR A 104 -2.39 -6.60 3.56
N LEU A 105 -2.28 -5.28 3.45
CA LEU A 105 -1.76 -4.59 2.27
C LEU A 105 -0.30 -4.96 1.98
N SER A 106 0.52 -5.20 3.00
CA SER A 106 1.94 -5.55 2.84
C SER A 106 2.17 -6.85 2.06
N ARG A 107 1.18 -7.76 2.03
CA ARG A 107 1.24 -9.01 1.25
C ARG A 107 1.18 -8.76 -0.26
N HIS A 108 0.64 -7.61 -0.66
CA HIS A 108 0.41 -7.26 -2.06
C HIS A 108 1.23 -6.04 -2.51
N LEU A 109 1.52 -5.12 -1.59
CA LEU A 109 2.14 -3.83 -1.87
C LEU A 109 3.54 -3.76 -1.29
N SER A 110 4.52 -3.51 -2.15
CA SER A 110 5.90 -3.21 -1.73
C SER A 110 6.05 -1.78 -1.20
N TRP A 111 7.16 -1.47 -0.54
CA TRP A 111 7.46 -0.12 -0.02
C TRP A 111 7.34 0.98 -1.08
N SER A 112 7.69 0.70 -2.34
CA SER A 112 7.57 1.66 -3.44
C SER A 112 6.12 2.05 -3.76
N HIS A 113 5.15 1.17 -3.50
CA HIS A 113 3.73 1.51 -3.60
C HIS A 113 3.37 2.52 -2.52
N PHE A 114 3.73 2.24 -1.27
CA PHE A 114 3.49 3.16 -0.15
C PHE A 114 4.19 4.51 -0.35
N LEU A 115 5.43 4.55 -0.87
CA LEU A 115 6.08 5.82 -1.23
C LEU A 115 5.31 6.64 -2.27
N THR A 116 4.51 5.98 -3.12
CA THR A 116 3.64 6.64 -4.11
C THR A 116 2.33 7.10 -3.48
N LEU A 117 1.83 6.41 -2.44
CA LEU A 117 0.57 6.70 -1.76
C LEU A 117 0.72 7.77 -0.67
N ILE A 118 1.77 7.71 0.15
CA ILE A 118 2.02 8.62 1.28
C ILE A 118 1.85 10.11 0.93
N PRO A 119 2.28 10.61 -0.25
CA PRO A 119 2.13 12.03 -0.60
C PRO A 119 0.71 12.47 -0.97
N LEU A 120 -0.26 11.56 -1.11
CA LEU A 120 -1.62 11.94 -1.50
C LEU A 120 -2.34 12.71 -0.38
N ASP A 121 -3.17 13.67 -0.76
CA ASP A 121 -3.68 14.70 0.15
C ASP A 121 -4.57 14.19 1.29
N THR A 122 -5.26 13.07 1.09
CA THR A 122 -6.22 12.53 2.07
C THR A 122 -6.01 11.05 2.33
N VAL A 123 -6.29 10.63 3.58
CA VAL A 123 -6.20 9.21 3.98
C VAL A 123 -7.15 8.34 3.16
N GLN A 124 -8.34 8.87 2.82
CA GLN A 124 -9.32 8.18 1.98
C GLN A 124 -8.77 7.86 0.59
N LYS A 125 -8.10 8.83 -0.07
CA LYS A 125 -7.44 8.60 -1.36
C LYS A 125 -6.36 7.52 -1.23
N GLN A 126 -5.55 7.60 -0.18
CA GLN A 126 -4.47 6.65 0.06
C GLN A 126 -5.00 5.22 0.22
N GLN A 127 -6.03 5.05 1.03
CA GLN A 127 -6.67 3.75 1.26
C GLN A 127 -7.35 3.22 0.00
N PHE A 128 -8.08 4.08 -0.74
CA PHE A 128 -8.71 3.70 -2.00
C PHE A 128 -7.68 3.15 -2.99
N TYR A 129 -6.63 3.90 -3.29
CA TYR A 129 -5.62 3.45 -4.25
C TYR A 129 -4.81 2.25 -3.75
N ALA A 130 -4.57 2.15 -2.44
CA ALA A 130 -3.92 0.96 -1.85
C ALA A 130 -4.78 -0.29 -2.06
N ASN A 131 -6.07 -0.21 -1.76
CA ASN A 131 -7.01 -1.33 -1.89
C ASN A 131 -7.18 -1.73 -3.35
N GLN A 132 -7.36 -0.76 -4.25
CA GLN A 132 -7.47 -1.02 -5.69
C GLN A 132 -6.19 -1.64 -6.26
N ALA A 133 -5.01 -1.14 -5.85
CA ALA A 133 -3.75 -1.72 -6.27
C ALA A 133 -3.55 -3.16 -5.77
N ALA A 134 -3.96 -3.45 -4.53
CA ALA A 134 -3.92 -4.79 -3.98
C ALA A 134 -4.90 -5.73 -4.70
N LEU A 135 -6.14 -5.28 -4.91
CA LEU A 135 -7.21 -6.04 -5.55
C LEU A 135 -6.88 -6.41 -7.00
N HIS A 136 -6.39 -5.44 -7.77
CA HIS A 136 -6.10 -5.62 -9.20
C HIS A 136 -4.63 -5.95 -9.47
N SER A 137 -3.83 -6.23 -8.43
CA SER A 137 -2.40 -6.52 -8.54
C SER A 137 -1.63 -5.47 -9.36
N TRP A 138 -1.96 -4.18 -9.19
CA TRP A 138 -1.29 -3.11 -9.92
C TRP A 138 0.16 -2.99 -9.49
N GLY A 139 1.07 -3.10 -10.45
CA GLY A 139 2.44 -2.64 -10.25
C GLY A 139 2.52 -1.12 -10.11
N ILE A 140 3.67 -0.62 -9.64
CA ILE A 140 3.92 0.80 -9.36
C ILE A 140 3.59 1.72 -10.56
N ARG A 141 3.88 1.26 -11.79
CA ARG A 141 3.62 2.03 -13.02
C ARG A 141 2.13 2.26 -13.23
N GLU A 142 1.34 1.20 -13.06
CA GLU A 142 -0.11 1.27 -13.24
C GLU A 142 -0.74 2.07 -12.11
N LEU A 143 -0.33 1.87 -10.86
CA LEU A 143 -0.78 2.69 -9.73
C LEU A 143 -0.58 4.19 -10.01
N ARG A 144 0.61 4.60 -10.48
CA ARG A 144 0.88 6.00 -10.84
C ARG A 144 -0.01 6.51 -11.97
N LYS A 145 -0.28 5.67 -12.97
CA LYS A 145 -1.18 6.00 -14.07
C LYS A 145 -2.61 6.20 -13.57
N GLN A 146 -3.10 5.33 -12.68
CA GLN A 146 -4.45 5.43 -12.12
C GLN A 146 -4.60 6.66 -11.22
N ILE A 147 -3.58 6.99 -10.42
CA ILE A 147 -3.52 8.25 -9.67
C ILE A 147 -3.56 9.46 -10.61
N LYS A 148 -2.74 9.44 -11.68
CA LYS A 148 -2.72 10.51 -12.69
C LYS A 148 -4.09 10.69 -13.36
N ASN A 149 -4.80 9.60 -13.60
CA ASN A 149 -6.13 9.58 -14.21
C ASN A 149 -7.25 9.97 -13.24
N LYS A 150 -6.94 10.28 -11.96
CA LYS A 150 -7.90 10.73 -10.95
C LYS A 150 -9.09 9.77 -10.80
N VAL A 151 -8.82 8.47 -10.79
CA VAL A 151 -9.88 7.45 -10.71
C VAL A 151 -10.71 7.62 -9.45
N PHE A 152 -10.07 7.93 -8.31
CA PHE A 152 -10.77 8.19 -7.06
C PHE A 152 -11.81 9.30 -7.20
N GLU A 153 -11.42 10.45 -7.76
CA GLU A 153 -12.31 11.59 -7.92
C GLU A 153 -13.49 11.25 -8.84
N ARG A 154 -13.25 10.48 -9.90
CA ARG A 154 -14.30 10.02 -10.82
C ARG A 154 -15.27 9.05 -10.16
N THR A 155 -14.78 8.14 -9.32
CA THR A 155 -15.64 7.21 -8.58
C THR A 155 -16.47 7.93 -7.52
N GLU A 156 -15.92 8.94 -6.84
CA GLU A 156 -16.69 9.75 -5.88
C GLU A 156 -17.81 10.53 -6.56
N ILE A 157 -17.53 11.13 -7.73
CA ILE A 157 -18.55 11.83 -8.52
C ILE A 157 -19.67 10.86 -8.94
N ALA A 158 -19.32 9.69 -9.46
CA ALA A 158 -20.31 8.69 -9.86
C ALA A 158 -21.18 8.22 -8.68
N ASN A 159 -20.56 7.94 -7.52
CA ASN A 159 -21.29 7.55 -6.31
C ASN A 159 -22.20 8.67 -5.80
N SER A 160 -21.78 9.94 -5.87
CA SER A 160 -22.61 11.08 -5.48
C SER A 160 -23.83 11.29 -6.40
N GLN A 161 -23.74 10.90 -7.67
CA GLN A 161 -24.85 10.97 -8.63
C GLN A 161 -25.86 9.82 -8.48
N LEU A 162 -25.45 8.70 -7.87
CA LEU A 162 -26.29 7.53 -7.64
C LEU A 162 -27.09 7.60 -6.33
N LEU A 163 -26.71 8.48 -5.41
CA LEU A 163 -27.44 8.72 -4.18
C LEU A 163 -28.50 9.80 -4.46
N PRO A 164 -29.82 9.51 -4.34
CA PRO A 164 -30.83 10.55 -4.44
C PRO A 164 -30.57 11.62 -3.39
N ASP A 165 -30.82 12.89 -3.75
CA ASP A 165 -30.60 14.01 -2.85
C ASP A 165 -31.43 13.80 -1.58
N LYS A 166 -30.90 14.17 -0.41
CA LYS A 166 -31.60 13.91 0.88
C LYS A 166 -32.94 14.65 0.96
N SER A 167 -33.15 15.67 0.13
CA SER A 167 -34.44 16.32 -0.07
C SER A 167 -35.48 15.38 -0.68
N ASP A 168 -35.09 14.58 -1.68
CA ASP A 168 -35.99 13.64 -2.35
C ASP A 168 -36.38 12.49 -1.42
N LEU A 169 -35.47 12.07 -0.53
CA LEU A 169 -35.78 11.04 0.46
C LEU A 169 -36.85 11.50 1.46
N GLN A 170 -36.95 12.79 1.81
CA GLN A 170 -38.00 13.26 2.72
C GLN A 170 -39.39 13.30 2.07
N ASP A 171 -39.46 13.53 0.76
CA ASP A 171 -40.73 13.56 0.03
C ASP A 171 -41.19 12.14 -0.37
N ILE A 172 -40.27 11.20 -0.58
CA ILE A 172 -40.58 9.77 -0.81
C ILE A 172 -41.26 9.14 0.42
N PHE A 173 -40.89 9.54 1.64
CA PHE A 173 -41.53 9.05 2.89
C PHE A 173 -42.87 9.73 3.23
N LYS A 174 -43.27 10.77 2.49
CA LYS A 174 -44.57 11.45 2.69
C LYS A 174 -45.67 10.92 1.78
N ASP A 175 -45.33 10.09 0.79
CA ASP A 175 -46.30 9.55 -0.13
C ASP A 175 -46.96 8.29 0.48
N PRO A 176 -48.26 8.34 0.87
CA PRO A 176 -48.92 7.24 1.60
C PRO A 176 -48.97 5.91 0.82
N TYR A 177 -48.69 5.96 -0.48
CA TYR A 177 -48.75 4.80 -1.38
C TYR A 177 -47.42 4.04 -1.52
N PHE A 178 -46.30 4.55 -1.01
CA PHE A 178 -44.99 3.90 -1.15
C PHE A 178 -44.88 2.61 -0.30
N LEU A 179 -45.60 2.54 0.82
CA LEU A 179 -45.59 1.40 1.75
C LEU A 179 -46.20 0.11 1.16
N ASN A 180 -47.04 0.20 0.12
CA ASN A 180 -47.63 -0.98 -0.51
C ASN A 180 -46.68 -1.72 -1.47
N SER A 181 -45.51 -1.16 -1.76
CA SER A 181 -44.56 -1.73 -2.73
C SER A 181 -43.51 -2.66 -2.13
N LEU A 182 -43.42 -2.75 -0.79
CA LEU A 182 -42.47 -3.61 -0.10
C LEU A 182 -43.05 -4.93 0.44
N GLY A 183 -44.35 -5.20 0.27
CA GLY A 183 -44.91 -6.54 0.50
C GLY A 183 -44.60 -7.15 1.87
N ILE A 184 -44.62 -6.33 2.92
CA ILE A 184 -44.68 -6.77 4.33
C ILE A 184 -45.93 -6.15 4.95
#